data_AF-A0A2C5YBM4-F1
#
_entry.id   AF-A0A2C5YBM4-F1
#
_cell.length_a   1.000
_cell.length_b   1.000
_cell.length_c   1.000
_cell.angle_alpha   90.00
_cell.angle_beta   90.00
_cell.angle_gamma   90.00
#
_symmetry.space_group_name_H-M   'P 1'
#
loop_
_entity.id
_entity.type
_entity.pdbx_description
1 polymer ?
#
loop_
_entity_poly.entity_id
_entity_poly.type
_entity_poly.pdbx_seq_one_letter_code
_entity_poly.pdbx_strand_id
1 'polypeptide(L)'
;MSTKQIYSSLNSFSTYKLTASVTKWTATMALVSRFLVALEFVSLAVGTPIWRLKFGPPSIGHLWPVGGATDRALFHRLTANCPESLQHPFKKPLVVALDHDDRFFHKCALFKPKTEEMRTRGFVCNPPCTVGCNLNHIGDDISHVLPDDMIETLIEAEGLNRTDVANLITQEYWLGLHSTTKFRWIWFEKAAHQRLEVCWPQIPGFRISQFQDFMSYLGALMVRPDTLSLSVPERFMDYPPGYINKTAFHLVDWRSYRRILLFEELRARMSMNGRISDIIELKDKADRWGGAFGRIMFTLLGDGDIYMCLHGRWCLDREGIACSFPLFTGDQGTLLYAVSVILELRMPMVFSGTEPIGERPPGVWLMVNWEHYVPGM
;
A
#
# COMPACT_ATOMS: atom_id res chain seq x y z
N MET A 1 -42.16 9.27 -41.53
CA MET A 1 -42.82 8.41 -40.52
C MET A 1 -42.20 8.69 -39.16
N SER A 2 -43.03 8.92 -38.16
CA SER A 2 -42.71 9.64 -36.90
C SER A 2 -42.40 8.69 -35.74
N THR A 3 -41.32 9.00 -35.01
CA THR A 3 -40.79 8.34 -33.80
C THR A 3 -41.64 8.60 -32.54
N LYS A 4 -42.93 8.22 -32.56
CA LYS A 4 -43.86 8.48 -31.44
C LYS A 4 -44.70 7.30 -30.95
N GLN A 5 -44.27 6.05 -31.17
CA GLN A 5 -45.09 4.88 -30.80
C GLN A 5 -44.33 3.69 -30.19
N ILE A 6 -43.33 3.97 -29.35
CA ILE A 6 -42.66 2.94 -28.54
C ILE A 6 -42.50 3.45 -27.10
N TYR A 7 -43.60 3.78 -26.41
CA TYR A 7 -43.54 4.15 -24.98
C TYR A 7 -44.85 3.89 -24.20
N SER A 8 -45.62 2.84 -24.53
CA SER A 8 -46.87 2.53 -23.80
C SER A 8 -47.03 1.10 -23.29
N SER A 9 -46.00 0.25 -23.28
CA SER A 9 -46.14 -1.17 -22.90
C SER A 9 -45.34 -1.65 -21.68
N LEU A 10 -44.73 -0.77 -20.87
CA LEU A 10 -43.87 -1.18 -19.74
C LEU A 10 -44.35 -0.83 -18.32
N ASN A 11 -45.61 -0.40 -18.13
CA ASN A 11 -46.09 0.07 -16.81
C ASN A 11 -47.10 -0.84 -16.07
N SER A 12 -47.11 -2.16 -16.31
CA SER A 12 -48.05 -3.07 -15.59
C SER A 12 -47.42 -4.23 -14.81
N PHE A 13 -46.10 -4.28 -14.64
CA PHE A 13 -45.41 -5.44 -14.03
C PHE A 13 -44.47 -5.06 -12.87
N SER A 14 -44.91 -4.29 -11.87
CA SER A 14 -44.09 -4.12 -10.65
C SER A 14 -44.85 -3.66 -9.40
N THR A 15 -45.85 -4.42 -8.96
CA THR A 15 -46.44 -4.21 -7.62
C THR A 15 -46.74 -5.50 -6.86
N TYR A 16 -46.74 -6.67 -7.50
CA TYR A 16 -47.12 -7.94 -6.85
C TYR A 16 -45.96 -8.77 -6.28
N LYS A 17 -44.68 -8.39 -6.50
CA LYS A 17 -43.52 -9.15 -5.99
C LYS A 17 -42.85 -8.58 -4.72
N LEU A 18 -43.17 -7.35 -4.32
CA LEU A 18 -42.52 -6.69 -3.18
C LEU A 18 -43.16 -7.03 -1.82
N THR A 19 -44.43 -7.45 -1.78
CA THR A 19 -45.10 -7.81 -0.52
C THR A 19 -44.71 -9.21 -0.01
N ALA A 20 -44.34 -10.14 -0.89
CA ALA A 20 -43.97 -11.50 -0.49
C ALA A 20 -42.55 -11.63 0.13
N SER A 21 -41.67 -10.65 -0.10
CA SER A 21 -40.30 -10.65 0.44
C SER A 21 -40.26 -10.13 1.89
N VAL A 22 -41.06 -9.11 2.22
CA VAL A 22 -41.05 -8.47 3.55
C VAL A 22 -41.58 -9.42 4.64
N THR A 23 -42.55 -10.29 4.32
CA THR A 23 -43.07 -11.29 5.27
C THR A 23 -42.09 -12.42 5.58
N LYS A 24 -41.11 -12.69 4.70
CA LYS A 24 -40.07 -13.70 4.99
C LYS A 24 -39.02 -13.20 5.98
N TRP A 25 -38.71 -11.90 5.98
CA TRP A 25 -37.70 -11.31 6.86
C TRP A 25 -38.17 -11.12 8.31
N THR A 26 -39.46 -10.86 8.52
CA THR A 26 -40.01 -10.71 9.88
C THR A 26 -40.09 -12.06 10.61
N ALA A 27 -40.31 -13.16 9.88
CA ALA A 27 -40.35 -14.51 10.46
C ALA A 27 -38.96 -15.02 10.89
N THR A 28 -37.89 -14.73 10.14
CA THR A 28 -36.51 -15.10 10.51
C THR A 28 -36.00 -14.31 11.70
N MET A 29 -36.30 -13.02 11.80
CA MET A 29 -35.91 -12.19 12.95
C MET A 29 -36.59 -12.65 14.27
N ALA A 30 -37.86 -13.07 14.21
CA ALA A 30 -38.56 -13.61 15.38
C ALA A 30 -37.98 -14.94 15.86
N LEU A 31 -37.44 -15.77 14.95
CA LEU A 31 -36.78 -17.04 15.29
C LEU A 31 -35.40 -16.84 15.93
N VAL A 32 -34.62 -15.87 15.45
CA VAL A 32 -33.30 -15.53 16.03
C VAL A 32 -33.45 -14.93 17.44
N SER A 33 -34.45 -14.07 17.65
CA SER A 33 -34.73 -13.50 18.99
C SER A 33 -35.13 -14.59 20.00
N ARG A 34 -35.94 -15.59 19.60
CA ARG A 34 -36.29 -16.72 20.47
C ARG A 34 -35.11 -17.64 20.75
N PHE A 35 -34.19 -17.82 19.80
CA PHE A 35 -32.96 -18.61 20.01
C PHE A 35 -31.99 -17.94 20.98
N LEU A 36 -31.85 -16.62 20.93
CA LEU A 36 -30.98 -15.88 21.86
C LEU A 36 -31.52 -15.91 23.30
N VAL A 37 -32.84 -15.76 23.48
CA VAL A 37 -33.46 -15.90 24.81
C VAL A 37 -33.35 -17.35 25.32
N ALA A 38 -33.50 -18.36 24.46
CA ALA A 38 -33.33 -19.75 24.86
C ALA A 38 -31.88 -20.08 25.28
N LEU A 39 -30.87 -19.45 24.67
CA LEU A 39 -29.47 -19.62 25.05
C LEU A 39 -29.15 -19.06 26.44
N GLU A 40 -29.77 -17.94 26.85
CA GLU A 40 -29.61 -17.39 28.20
C GLU A 40 -30.20 -18.30 29.29
N PHE A 41 -31.30 -19.01 29.00
CA PHE A 41 -31.90 -19.93 29.98
C PHE A 41 -31.14 -21.25 30.12
N VAL A 42 -30.47 -21.74 29.07
CA VAL A 42 -29.64 -22.96 29.17
C VAL A 42 -28.39 -22.73 30.01
N SER A 43 -27.84 -21.50 30.02
CA SER A 43 -26.69 -21.13 30.87
C SER A 43 -27.01 -21.09 32.37
N LEU A 44 -28.27 -20.99 32.77
CA LEU A 44 -28.70 -21.00 34.18
C LEU A 44 -28.89 -22.42 34.76
N ALA A 45 -29.10 -23.43 33.91
CA ALA A 45 -29.38 -24.80 34.35
C ALA A 45 -28.11 -25.66 34.53
N VAL A 46 -27.02 -25.30 33.84
CA VAL A 46 -25.74 -26.00 33.96
C VAL A 46 -24.83 -25.14 34.82
N GLY A 47 -24.75 -25.47 36.11
CA GLY A 47 -23.96 -24.77 37.15
C GLY A 47 -22.46 -24.72 36.87
N THR A 48 -22.07 -24.03 35.81
CA THR A 48 -20.70 -23.69 35.49
C THR A 48 -20.39 -22.35 36.15
N PRO A 49 -19.26 -22.24 36.88
CA PRO A 49 -18.89 -21.01 37.53
C PRO A 49 -18.61 -19.95 36.46
N ILE A 50 -19.52 -18.98 36.36
CA ILE A 50 -19.32 -17.76 35.58
C ILE A 50 -18.08 -17.08 36.15
N TRP A 51 -16.96 -17.22 35.44
CA TRP A 51 -15.79 -16.38 35.64
C TRP A 51 -16.28 -14.94 35.62
N ARG A 52 -16.21 -14.27 36.78
CA ARG A 52 -16.46 -12.84 36.90
C ARG A 52 -15.46 -12.12 35.99
N LEU A 53 -15.87 -11.84 34.75
CA LEU A 53 -15.26 -10.82 33.93
C LEU A 53 -15.39 -9.53 34.74
N LYS A 54 -14.29 -9.16 35.41
CA LYS A 54 -14.12 -7.83 35.98
C LYS A 54 -14.11 -6.87 34.81
N PHE A 55 -15.30 -6.44 34.38
CA PHE A 55 -15.44 -5.18 33.67
C PHE A 55 -14.99 -4.11 34.66
N GLY A 56 -13.73 -3.71 34.56
CA GLY A 56 -13.29 -2.44 35.13
C GLY A 56 -14.22 -1.34 34.61
N PRO A 57 -14.36 -0.22 35.35
CA PRO A 57 -15.11 0.92 34.83
C PRO A 57 -14.63 1.19 33.41
N PRO A 58 -15.54 1.40 32.43
CA PRO A 58 -15.13 1.76 31.09
C PRO A 58 -14.17 2.94 31.26
N SER A 59 -12.90 2.73 30.94
CA SER A 59 -11.98 3.84 30.81
C SER A 59 -12.65 4.74 29.80
N ILE A 60 -13.13 5.90 30.26
CA ILE A 60 -13.53 6.99 29.39
C ILE A 60 -12.23 7.34 28.68
N GLY A 61 -11.96 6.64 27.58
CA GLY A 61 -10.85 6.93 26.70
C GLY A 61 -11.02 8.39 26.37
N HIS A 62 -9.97 9.17 26.61
CA HIS A 62 -9.93 10.59 26.31
C HIS A 62 -10.65 10.82 24.98
N LEU A 63 -11.87 11.34 25.06
CA LEU A 63 -12.65 11.76 23.92
C LEU A 63 -11.87 12.93 23.34
N TRP A 64 -11.13 12.64 22.28
CA TRP A 64 -10.44 13.64 21.50
C TRP A 64 -11.42 14.74 21.13
N PRO A 65 -10.98 16.01 21.09
CA PRO A 65 -11.81 17.05 20.51
C PRO A 65 -12.26 16.56 19.13
N VAL A 66 -13.55 16.66 18.88
CA VAL A 66 -14.21 16.22 17.64
C VAL A 66 -13.67 16.98 16.41
N GLY A 67 -12.80 17.97 16.63
CA GLY A 67 -11.99 18.58 15.59
C GLY A 67 -11.08 17.56 14.91
N GLY A 68 -11.49 17.13 13.72
CA GLY A 68 -10.73 16.22 12.89
C GLY A 68 -9.43 16.83 12.40
N ALA A 69 -8.76 16.16 11.46
CA ALA A 69 -7.63 16.75 10.76
C ALA A 69 -7.98 18.11 10.09
N THR A 70 -9.27 18.37 9.88
CA THR A 70 -9.87 19.59 9.35
C THR A 70 -9.63 20.85 10.16
N ASP A 71 -9.49 20.75 11.49
CA ASP A 71 -9.40 21.93 12.36
C ASP A 71 -7.96 22.45 12.49
N ARG A 72 -7.06 21.89 11.68
CA ARG A 72 -5.63 22.07 11.81
C ARG A 72 -5.12 23.14 10.86
N ALA A 73 -4.15 23.95 11.31
CA ALA A 73 -3.58 25.03 10.51
C ALA A 73 -3.01 24.54 9.16
N LEU A 74 -2.31 23.40 9.15
CA LEU A 74 -1.76 22.82 7.92
C LEU A 74 -2.87 22.45 6.93
N PHE A 75 -3.99 21.90 7.41
CA PHE A 75 -5.12 21.54 6.56
C PHE A 75 -5.66 22.77 5.81
N HIS A 76 -6.04 23.81 6.55
CA HIS A 76 -6.58 25.03 5.96
C HIS A 76 -5.59 25.72 5.01
N ARG A 77 -4.29 25.70 5.35
CA ARG A 77 -3.24 26.26 4.48
C ARG A 77 -3.14 25.50 3.17
N LEU A 78 -3.06 24.17 3.22
CA LEU A 78 -3.00 23.35 2.01
C LEU A 78 -4.28 23.50 1.18
N THR A 79 -5.46 23.52 1.80
CA THR A 79 -6.73 23.78 1.08
C THR A 79 -6.73 25.14 0.38
N ALA A 80 -6.20 26.18 1.02
CA ALA A 80 -6.21 27.54 0.45
C ALA A 80 -5.17 27.77 -0.66
N ASN A 81 -4.06 27.03 -0.65
CA ASN A 81 -2.90 27.31 -1.49
C ASN A 81 -2.59 26.21 -2.52
N CYS A 82 -3.26 25.06 -2.45
CA CYS A 82 -3.12 24.00 -3.44
C CYS A 82 -4.25 24.04 -4.45
N PRO A 83 -3.97 23.88 -5.76
CA PRO A 83 -5.02 23.83 -6.76
C PRO A 83 -5.93 22.62 -6.54
N GLU A 84 -7.23 22.81 -6.76
CA GLU A 84 -8.25 21.77 -6.60
C GLU A 84 -7.99 20.55 -7.51
N SER A 85 -7.29 20.75 -8.64
CA SER A 85 -6.88 19.67 -9.55
C SER A 85 -5.95 18.63 -8.93
N LEU A 86 -5.25 18.96 -7.83
CA LEU A 86 -4.44 18.00 -7.08
C LEU A 86 -5.26 17.16 -6.10
N GLN A 87 -6.45 17.64 -5.72
CA GLN A 87 -7.31 16.91 -4.81
C GLN A 87 -8.04 15.84 -5.61
N HIS A 88 -7.93 14.59 -5.17
CA HIS A 88 -8.79 13.57 -5.73
C HIS A 88 -10.25 13.94 -5.34
N PRO A 89 -11.16 14.09 -6.32
CA PRO A 89 -12.51 14.59 -6.07
C PRO A 89 -13.24 13.76 -5.00
N PHE A 90 -14.07 14.42 -4.21
CA PHE A 90 -15.03 13.72 -3.36
C PHE A 90 -15.93 12.88 -4.26
N LYS A 91 -15.90 11.54 -4.10
CA LYS A 91 -16.78 10.66 -4.88
C LYS A 91 -18.21 11.21 -4.80
N LYS A 92 -18.89 11.23 -5.95
CA LYS A 92 -20.36 11.36 -6.07
C LYS A 92 -21.06 10.40 -5.07
N PRO A 93 -22.33 10.67 -4.68
CA PRO A 93 -23.05 9.95 -3.61
C PRO A 93 -22.86 8.42 -3.63
N LEU A 94 -22.89 7.83 -2.43
CA LEU A 94 -22.56 6.43 -2.10
C LEU A 94 -23.00 5.37 -3.14
N VAL A 95 -24.15 5.58 -3.78
CA VAL A 95 -24.74 4.69 -4.80
C VAL A 95 -23.87 4.56 -6.06
N VAL A 96 -23.12 5.60 -6.44
CA VAL A 96 -22.17 5.58 -7.58
C VAL A 96 -20.80 5.03 -7.14
N ALA A 97 -20.49 5.11 -5.85
CA ALA A 97 -19.21 4.66 -5.29
C ALA A 97 -19.15 3.15 -5.01
N LEU A 98 -20.30 2.50 -4.82
CA LEU A 98 -20.45 1.06 -4.59
C LEU A 98 -20.30 0.22 -5.88
N ASP A 99 -20.58 0.80 -7.04
CA ASP A 99 -20.58 0.10 -8.33
C ASP A 99 -19.20 0.12 -9.02
N HIS A 100 -18.29 0.99 -8.57
CA HIS A 100 -16.95 1.20 -9.17
C HIS A 100 -15.93 1.66 -8.11
N ASP A 101 -15.47 0.74 -7.25
CA ASP A 101 -14.20 0.97 -6.55
C ASP A 101 -13.01 0.55 -7.43
N ASP A 102 -12.97 1.11 -8.64
CA ASP A 102 -12.01 0.76 -9.69
C ASP A 102 -10.55 1.17 -9.41
N ARG A 103 -10.29 1.62 -8.18
CA ARG A 103 -9.12 2.41 -7.81
C ARG A 103 -8.17 1.68 -6.86
N PHE A 104 -8.37 0.39 -6.65
CA PHE A 104 -7.39 -0.42 -5.93
C PHE A 104 -7.35 -1.83 -6.51
N PHE A 105 -7.40 -1.93 -7.83
CA PHE A 105 -7.35 -3.22 -8.50
C PHE A 105 -5.94 -3.77 -8.49
N HIS A 106 -5.78 -4.78 -7.66
CA HIS A 106 -4.68 -5.69 -7.79
C HIS A 106 -5.13 -6.83 -8.70
N LYS A 107 -4.27 -7.21 -9.66
CA LYS A 107 -4.38 -8.52 -10.30
C LYS A 107 -3.67 -9.52 -9.41
N CYS A 108 -4.20 -10.73 -9.35
CA CYS A 108 -3.60 -11.84 -8.63
C CYS A 108 -3.45 -13.01 -9.57
N ALA A 109 -2.31 -13.70 -9.50
CA ALA A 109 -2.07 -14.91 -10.26
C ALA A 109 -1.03 -15.77 -9.55
N LEU A 110 -1.06 -17.07 -9.86
CA LEU A 110 -0.03 -18.00 -9.43
C LEU A 110 1.22 -17.80 -10.30
N PHE A 111 2.40 -17.89 -9.69
CA PHE A 111 3.63 -18.08 -10.45
C PHE A 111 3.51 -19.32 -11.35
N LYS A 112 4.05 -19.21 -12.56
CA LYS A 112 4.09 -20.32 -13.50
C LYS A 112 5.08 -21.38 -13.00
N PRO A 113 4.75 -22.68 -13.14
CA PRO A 113 5.66 -23.73 -12.78
C PRO A 113 6.89 -23.69 -13.69
N LYS A 114 8.06 -24.01 -13.13
CA LYS A 114 9.28 -24.26 -13.90
C LYS A 114 9.03 -25.33 -14.96
N THR A 115 9.49 -25.08 -16.20
CA THR A 115 9.58 -26.13 -17.22
C THR A 115 10.56 -27.20 -16.77
N GLU A 116 10.52 -28.39 -17.39
CA GLU A 116 11.44 -29.47 -17.05
C GLU A 116 12.91 -29.05 -17.24
N GLU A 117 13.18 -28.22 -18.25
CA GLU A 117 14.52 -27.64 -18.50
C GLU A 117 14.94 -26.62 -17.42
N MET A 118 14.01 -25.88 -16.83
CA MET A 118 14.29 -24.94 -15.73
C MET A 118 14.57 -25.69 -14.42
N ARG A 119 13.94 -26.86 -14.22
CA ARG A 119 14.15 -27.69 -13.02
C ARG A 119 15.56 -28.26 -12.93
N THR A 120 16.16 -28.61 -14.06
CA THR A 120 17.51 -29.19 -14.10
C THR A 120 18.62 -28.17 -13.91
N ARG A 121 18.38 -26.89 -14.21
CA ARG A 121 19.40 -25.82 -14.18
C ARG A 121 19.49 -25.07 -12.85
N GLY A 122 18.40 -24.96 -12.08
CA GLY A 122 18.35 -24.19 -10.82
C GLY A 122 18.57 -22.69 -11.02
N PHE A 123 18.15 -21.83 -10.07
CA PHE A 123 18.37 -20.37 -10.19
C PHE A 123 19.61 -19.88 -9.44
N VAL A 124 20.53 -20.80 -9.09
CA VAL A 124 21.66 -20.49 -8.22
C VAL A 124 22.97 -20.60 -8.99
N CYS A 125 23.62 -19.45 -9.15
CA CYS A 125 25.04 -19.39 -9.45
C CYS A 125 25.82 -19.06 -8.18
N ASN A 126 26.87 -19.84 -7.91
CA ASN A 126 27.79 -19.52 -6.83
C ASN A 126 28.89 -18.60 -7.38
N PRO A 127 29.06 -17.39 -6.83
CA PRO A 127 30.19 -16.54 -7.19
C PRO A 127 31.51 -17.14 -6.66
N PRO A 128 32.64 -16.96 -7.37
CA PRO A 128 32.73 -16.40 -8.73
C PRO A 128 32.08 -17.38 -9.73
N CYS A 129 31.27 -16.86 -10.67
CA CYS A 129 30.62 -17.68 -11.70
C CYS A 129 31.68 -18.48 -12.45
N THR A 130 31.85 -19.75 -12.09
CA THR A 130 32.71 -20.68 -12.81
C THR A 130 32.03 -21.09 -14.10
N VAL A 131 32.82 -21.67 -15.01
CA VAL A 131 32.39 -22.20 -16.31
C VAL A 131 31.15 -23.07 -16.11
N GLY A 132 29.97 -22.56 -16.50
CA GLY A 132 28.68 -23.25 -16.35
C GLY A 132 27.52 -22.39 -15.86
N CYS A 133 27.76 -21.26 -15.20
CA CYS A 133 26.69 -20.30 -14.88
C CYS A 133 26.37 -19.41 -16.09
N ASN A 134 25.22 -19.63 -16.73
CA ASN A 134 24.71 -18.71 -17.75
C ASN A 134 23.68 -17.77 -17.12
N LEU A 135 24.10 -16.55 -16.77
CA LEU A 135 23.24 -15.53 -16.16
C LEU A 135 22.04 -15.18 -17.04
N ASN A 136 22.18 -15.25 -18.36
CA ASN A 136 21.08 -14.99 -19.29
C ASN A 136 19.93 -15.98 -19.10
N HIS A 137 20.24 -17.25 -18.77
CA HIS A 137 19.20 -18.23 -18.47
C HIS A 137 18.47 -17.91 -17.16
N ILE A 138 19.15 -17.35 -16.15
CA ILE A 138 18.47 -16.96 -14.90
C ILE A 138 17.49 -15.82 -15.14
N GLY A 139 17.91 -14.79 -15.88
CA GLY A 139 17.03 -13.69 -16.25
C GLY A 139 15.83 -14.17 -17.06
N ASP A 140 16.08 -15.02 -18.05
CA ASP A 140 15.03 -15.62 -18.88
C ASP A 140 14.06 -16.48 -18.06
N ASP A 141 14.57 -17.38 -17.22
CA ASP A 141 13.77 -18.27 -16.40
C ASP A 141 12.92 -17.49 -15.38
N ILE A 142 13.49 -16.48 -14.70
CA ILE A 142 12.73 -15.64 -13.77
C ILE A 142 11.64 -14.87 -14.53
N SER A 143 11.95 -14.31 -15.70
CA SER A 143 10.95 -13.62 -16.52
C SER A 143 9.81 -14.54 -16.97
N HIS A 144 10.08 -15.84 -17.20
CA HIS A 144 9.09 -16.83 -17.62
C HIS A 144 8.23 -17.35 -16.47
N VAL A 145 8.72 -17.38 -15.23
CA VAL A 145 7.88 -17.79 -14.10
C VAL A 145 6.90 -16.71 -13.67
N LEU A 146 7.15 -15.44 -14.00
CA LEU A 146 6.21 -14.34 -13.74
C LEU A 146 4.88 -14.56 -14.49
N PRO A 147 3.73 -14.21 -13.87
CA PRO A 147 2.43 -14.24 -14.55
C PRO A 147 2.41 -13.36 -15.81
N ASP A 148 1.71 -13.79 -16.87
CA ASP A 148 1.65 -13.03 -18.13
C ASP A 148 1.03 -11.65 -17.95
N ASP A 149 -0.09 -11.56 -17.23
CA ASP A 149 -0.71 -10.30 -16.86
C ASP A 149 0.21 -9.33 -16.10
N MET A 150 1.21 -9.85 -15.36
CA MET A 150 2.20 -9.01 -14.70
C MET A 150 3.17 -8.43 -15.72
N ILE A 151 3.60 -9.24 -16.70
CA ILE A 151 4.42 -8.76 -17.82
C ILE A 151 3.66 -7.73 -18.65
N GLU A 152 2.37 -7.93 -18.92
CA GLU A 152 1.52 -6.92 -19.57
C GLU A 152 1.49 -5.62 -18.77
N THR A 153 1.37 -5.70 -17.44
CA THR A 153 1.43 -4.53 -16.57
C THR A 153 2.78 -3.80 -16.68
N LEU A 154 3.90 -4.54 -16.76
CA LEU A 154 5.24 -3.95 -16.96
C LEU A 154 5.40 -3.30 -18.34
N ILE A 155 4.82 -3.91 -19.39
CA ILE A 155 4.78 -3.33 -20.73
C ILE A 155 4.01 -2.01 -20.69
N GLU A 156 2.82 -1.99 -20.08
CA GLU A 156 1.96 -0.80 -20.03
C GLU A 156 2.55 0.33 -19.16
N ALA A 157 3.12 -0.03 -18.00
CA ALA A 157 3.60 0.96 -17.03
C ALA A 157 4.99 1.51 -17.37
N GLU A 158 5.89 0.68 -17.89
CA GLU A 158 7.32 0.99 -18.06
C GLU A 158 7.81 0.82 -19.51
N GLY A 159 6.98 0.30 -20.41
CA GLY A 159 7.39 0.00 -21.79
C GLY A 159 8.32 -1.21 -21.92
N LEU A 160 8.42 -2.05 -20.89
CA LEU A 160 9.34 -3.19 -20.86
C LEU A 160 8.70 -4.45 -21.42
N ASN A 161 9.24 -4.99 -22.51
CA ASN A 161 8.85 -6.33 -22.96
C ASN A 161 9.51 -7.42 -22.10
N ARG A 162 9.13 -8.69 -22.31
CA ARG A 162 9.69 -9.82 -21.54
C ARG A 162 11.21 -9.94 -21.66
N THR A 163 11.76 -9.69 -22.84
CA THR A 163 13.22 -9.71 -23.07
C THR A 163 13.91 -8.60 -22.28
N ASP A 164 13.32 -7.40 -22.20
CA ASP A 164 13.86 -6.31 -21.40
C ASP A 164 13.85 -6.67 -19.90
N VAL A 165 12.77 -7.29 -19.42
CA VAL A 165 12.67 -7.81 -18.05
C VAL A 165 13.77 -8.83 -17.77
N ALA A 166 13.98 -9.81 -18.66
CA ALA A 166 15.05 -10.80 -18.52
C ALA A 166 16.45 -10.16 -18.51
N ASN A 167 16.68 -9.18 -19.38
CA ASN A 167 17.94 -8.43 -19.45
C ASN A 167 18.21 -7.62 -18.18
N LEU A 168 17.19 -6.94 -17.65
CA LEU A 168 17.31 -6.19 -16.38
C LEU A 168 17.63 -7.14 -15.23
N ILE A 169 16.92 -8.27 -15.08
CA ILE A 169 17.22 -9.28 -14.05
C ILE A 169 18.65 -9.83 -14.19
N THR A 170 19.15 -9.97 -15.42
CA THR A 170 20.53 -10.42 -15.68
C THR A 170 21.56 -9.38 -15.24
N GLN A 171 21.29 -8.09 -15.48
CA GLN A 171 22.18 -6.98 -15.12
C GLN A 171 22.32 -6.80 -13.60
N GLU A 172 21.30 -7.18 -12.83
CA GLU A 172 21.28 -7.13 -11.36
C GLU A 172 22.38 -7.96 -10.69
N TYR A 173 22.86 -9.01 -11.36
CA TYR A 173 24.00 -9.77 -10.87
C TYR A 173 25.28 -8.91 -10.76
N TRP A 174 25.45 -7.97 -11.69
CA TRP A 174 26.64 -7.13 -11.81
C TRP A 174 26.53 -5.84 -11.00
N LEU A 175 25.33 -5.28 -10.91
CA LEU A 175 25.08 -3.98 -10.27
C LEU A 175 24.68 -4.12 -8.79
N GLY A 176 24.04 -5.23 -8.42
CA GLY A 176 23.47 -5.44 -7.10
C GLY A 176 24.47 -5.96 -6.06
N LEU A 177 24.06 -5.90 -4.79
CA LEU A 177 24.77 -6.57 -3.70
C LEU A 177 24.63 -8.09 -3.89
N HIS A 178 25.75 -8.77 -4.20
CA HIS A 178 25.76 -10.20 -4.53
C HIS A 178 25.05 -11.09 -3.50
N SER A 179 25.13 -10.73 -2.21
CA SER A 179 24.46 -11.47 -1.14
C SER A 179 22.94 -11.45 -1.29
N THR A 180 22.34 -10.28 -1.50
CA THR A 180 20.87 -10.14 -1.62
C THR A 180 20.35 -10.69 -2.94
N THR A 181 21.09 -10.51 -4.04
CA THR A 181 20.67 -10.97 -5.38
C THR A 181 20.45 -12.48 -5.40
N LYS A 182 21.38 -13.25 -4.82
CA LYS A 182 21.25 -14.71 -4.71
C LYS A 182 19.98 -15.13 -3.93
N PHE A 183 19.68 -14.47 -2.81
CA PHE A 183 18.48 -14.77 -2.03
C PHE A 183 17.20 -14.45 -2.80
N ARG A 184 17.17 -13.34 -3.55
CA ARG A 184 16.01 -12.97 -4.39
C ARG A 184 15.77 -14.00 -5.51
N TRP A 185 16.83 -14.49 -6.17
CA TRP A 185 16.69 -15.55 -7.18
C TRP A 185 16.19 -16.87 -6.60
N ILE A 186 16.73 -17.28 -5.45
CA ILE A 186 16.26 -18.47 -4.73
C ILE A 186 14.77 -18.33 -4.35
N TRP A 187 14.34 -17.12 -3.98
CA TRP A 187 12.94 -16.86 -3.67
C TRP A 187 12.04 -17.11 -4.88
N PHE A 188 12.38 -16.58 -6.07
CA PHE A 188 11.61 -16.84 -7.29
C PHE A 188 11.56 -18.32 -7.67
N GLU A 189 12.67 -19.04 -7.49
CA GLU A 189 12.71 -20.50 -7.68
C GLU A 189 11.72 -21.22 -6.77
N LYS A 190 11.71 -20.90 -5.48
CA LYS A 190 10.79 -21.49 -4.49
C LYS A 190 9.34 -21.10 -4.77
N ALA A 191 9.08 -19.82 -5.05
CA ALA A 191 7.76 -19.30 -5.35
C ALA A 191 7.16 -19.99 -6.59
N ALA A 192 7.95 -20.15 -7.66
CA ALA A 192 7.54 -20.88 -8.86
C ALA A 192 7.28 -22.37 -8.60
N HIS A 193 8.13 -23.03 -7.79
CA HIS A 193 7.94 -24.43 -7.42
C HIS A 193 6.64 -24.63 -6.61
N GLN A 194 6.35 -23.70 -5.69
CA GLN A 194 5.15 -23.73 -4.85
C GLN A 194 3.90 -23.21 -5.54
N ARG A 195 4.02 -22.68 -6.78
CA ARG A 195 2.95 -21.92 -7.45
C ARG A 195 2.36 -20.85 -6.53
N LEU A 196 3.24 -20.09 -5.88
CA LEU A 196 2.84 -19.05 -4.93
C LEU A 196 1.91 -18.05 -5.64
N GLU A 197 0.79 -17.71 -5.00
CA GLU A 197 -0.09 -16.66 -5.48
C GLU A 197 0.49 -15.30 -5.10
N VAL A 198 0.61 -14.42 -6.09
CA VAL A 198 1.06 -13.04 -5.90
C VAL A 198 0.05 -12.07 -6.48
N CYS A 199 -0.07 -10.91 -5.85
CA CYS A 199 -0.86 -9.81 -6.36
C CYS A 199 0.02 -8.60 -6.64
N TRP A 200 -0.40 -7.75 -7.58
CA TRP A 200 0.27 -6.50 -7.93
C TRP A 200 -0.75 -5.48 -8.44
N PRO A 201 -0.50 -4.17 -8.29
CA PRO A 201 -1.42 -3.15 -8.80
C PRO A 201 -1.44 -3.15 -10.33
N GLN A 202 -2.64 -3.11 -10.93
CA GLN A 202 -2.79 -2.97 -12.39
C GLN A 202 -2.16 -1.68 -12.92
N ILE A 203 -2.20 -0.61 -12.12
CA ILE A 203 -1.59 0.68 -12.43
C ILE A 203 -0.69 1.02 -11.24
N PRO A 204 0.61 0.66 -11.30
CA PRO A 204 1.54 0.96 -10.22
C PRO A 204 1.60 2.46 -9.92
N GLY A 205 1.65 2.80 -8.64
CA GLY A 205 1.82 4.18 -8.15
C GLY A 205 3.25 4.72 -8.26
N PHE A 206 4.18 3.87 -8.67
CA PHE A 206 5.62 4.09 -8.63
C PHE A 206 6.30 3.55 -9.89
N ARG A 207 7.54 3.98 -10.14
CA ARG A 207 8.34 3.63 -11.32
C ARG A 207 9.63 2.92 -10.97
N ILE A 208 10.25 2.25 -11.94
CA ILE A 208 11.55 1.60 -11.76
C ILE A 208 12.63 2.57 -11.25
N SER A 209 12.66 3.80 -11.79
CA SER A 209 13.65 4.82 -11.41
C SER A 209 13.60 5.26 -9.94
N GLN A 210 12.51 4.94 -9.22
CA GLN A 210 12.34 5.18 -7.79
C GLN A 210 12.96 4.07 -6.93
N PHE A 211 13.56 3.05 -7.52
CA PHE A 211 14.28 1.99 -6.82
C PHE A 211 15.74 1.98 -7.24
N GLN A 212 16.62 1.48 -6.36
CA GLN A 212 18.04 1.35 -6.70
C GLN A 212 18.28 0.35 -7.82
N ASP A 213 17.40 -0.65 -7.92
CA ASP A 213 17.59 -1.81 -8.77
C ASP A 213 16.22 -2.40 -9.19
N PHE A 214 16.20 -3.14 -10.30
CA PHE A 214 14.98 -3.68 -10.89
C PHE A 214 14.33 -4.76 -10.01
N MET A 215 15.12 -5.54 -9.27
CA MET A 215 14.59 -6.58 -8.38
C MET A 215 13.94 -5.96 -7.13
N SER A 216 14.41 -4.80 -6.70
CA SER A 216 13.80 -3.97 -5.67
C SER A 216 12.45 -3.44 -6.13
N TYR A 217 12.35 -2.99 -7.39
CA TYR A 217 11.08 -2.59 -8.01
C TYR A 217 10.10 -3.77 -8.12
N LEU A 218 10.53 -4.94 -8.62
CA LEU A 218 9.70 -6.15 -8.67
C LEU A 218 9.20 -6.56 -7.27
N GLY A 219 10.09 -6.53 -6.27
CA GLY A 219 9.71 -6.80 -4.88
C GLY A 219 8.69 -5.82 -4.31
N ALA A 220 8.72 -4.57 -4.76
CA ALA A 220 7.74 -3.56 -4.38
C ALA A 220 6.38 -3.75 -5.08
N LEU A 221 6.35 -4.30 -6.30
CA LEU A 221 5.12 -4.65 -7.01
C LEU A 221 4.38 -5.82 -6.38
N MET A 222 5.12 -6.83 -5.91
CA MET A 222 4.54 -8.08 -5.40
C MET A 222 4.05 -7.92 -3.95
N VAL A 223 2.76 -8.11 -3.76
CA VAL A 223 2.09 -8.09 -2.45
C VAL A 223 1.30 -9.37 -2.22
N ARG A 224 1.02 -9.64 -0.95
CA ARG A 224 0.30 -10.83 -0.51
C ARG A 224 -1.20 -10.72 -0.76
N PRO A 225 -1.85 -11.74 -1.37
CA PRO A 225 -3.29 -11.72 -1.67
C PRO A 225 -4.16 -11.52 -0.43
N ASP A 226 -3.81 -12.15 0.69
CA ASP A 226 -4.59 -12.14 1.92
C ASP A 226 -4.55 -10.78 2.66
N THR A 227 -3.70 -9.86 2.22
CA THR A 227 -3.49 -8.55 2.86
C THR A 227 -4.07 -7.39 2.06
N LEU A 228 -4.72 -7.65 0.93
CA LEU A 228 -5.28 -6.61 0.05
C LEU A 228 -6.38 -5.76 0.72
N SER A 229 -6.98 -6.23 1.81
CA SER A 229 -7.99 -5.50 2.59
C SER A 229 -7.39 -4.53 3.62
N LEU A 230 -6.08 -4.59 3.88
CA LEU A 230 -5.40 -3.73 4.85
C LEU A 230 -5.22 -2.30 4.34
N SER A 231 -4.81 -1.39 5.23
CA SER A 231 -4.49 0.01 4.92
C SER A 231 -3.45 0.13 3.80
N VAL A 232 -2.45 -0.73 3.83
CA VAL A 232 -1.47 -0.94 2.76
C VAL A 232 -1.26 -2.46 2.64
N PRO A 233 -1.37 -3.06 1.44
CA PRO A 233 -1.05 -4.46 1.24
C PRO A 233 0.37 -4.78 1.72
N GLU A 234 0.56 -5.96 2.30
CA GLU A 234 1.86 -6.36 2.82
C GLU A 234 2.68 -7.07 1.72
N ARG A 235 4.00 -6.88 1.77
CA ARG A 235 4.95 -7.63 0.95
C ARG A 235 5.16 -9.04 1.49
N PHE A 236 5.85 -9.85 0.70
CA PHE A 236 6.43 -11.11 1.15
C PHE A 236 7.68 -10.81 2.02
N MET A 237 7.63 -11.20 3.29
CA MET A 237 8.71 -10.91 4.24
C MET A 237 9.96 -11.76 4.03
N ASP A 238 9.80 -12.92 3.41
CA ASP A 238 10.88 -13.83 3.00
C ASP A 238 11.54 -13.43 1.68
N TYR A 239 10.96 -12.48 0.93
CA TYR A 239 11.64 -11.80 -0.16
C TYR A 239 12.52 -10.67 0.41
N PRO A 240 13.85 -10.66 0.14
CA PRO A 240 14.73 -9.62 0.62
C PRO A 240 14.23 -8.23 0.19
N PRO A 241 14.09 -7.26 1.12
CA PRO A 241 13.56 -5.96 0.77
C PRO A 241 14.44 -5.27 -0.27
N GLY A 242 13.77 -4.49 -1.11
CA GLY A 242 14.42 -3.57 -2.03
C GLY A 242 14.71 -2.22 -1.41
N TYR A 243 15.65 -1.48 -2.00
CA TYR A 243 15.96 -0.12 -1.58
C TYR A 243 15.38 0.90 -2.56
N ILE A 244 14.91 2.02 -2.01
CA ILE A 244 14.47 3.17 -2.80
C ILE A 244 15.67 3.94 -3.35
N ASN A 245 15.49 4.53 -4.52
CA ASN A 245 16.45 5.47 -5.07
C ASN A 245 16.36 6.80 -4.32
N LYS A 246 17.35 7.08 -3.47
CA LYS A 246 17.40 8.30 -2.64
C LYS A 246 17.52 9.59 -3.47
N THR A 247 17.96 9.50 -4.73
CA THR A 247 18.09 10.64 -5.63
C THR A 247 16.86 10.86 -6.51
N ALA A 248 15.77 10.09 -6.33
CA ALA A 248 14.54 10.25 -7.11
C ALA A 248 13.45 11.00 -6.35
N PHE A 249 12.50 11.59 -7.09
CA PHE A 249 11.20 11.98 -6.55
C PHE A 249 10.29 10.75 -6.44
N HIS A 250 9.73 10.51 -5.26
CA HIS A 250 8.82 9.41 -4.97
C HIS A 250 7.38 9.90 -4.86
N LEU A 251 6.58 9.63 -5.88
CA LEU A 251 5.15 9.91 -5.87
C LEU A 251 4.43 8.80 -5.10
N VAL A 252 3.60 9.19 -4.14
CA VAL A 252 2.72 8.30 -3.40
C VAL A 252 1.30 8.86 -3.42
N ASP A 253 0.37 8.11 -4.00
CA ASP A 253 -1.03 8.50 -4.11
C ASP A 253 -1.97 7.35 -3.76
N TRP A 254 -3.25 7.51 -4.10
CA TRP A 254 -4.33 6.55 -3.84
C TRP A 254 -4.06 5.14 -4.37
N ARG A 255 -3.13 4.95 -5.32
CA ARG A 255 -2.74 3.63 -5.83
C ARG A 255 -1.90 2.84 -4.83
N SER A 256 -1.30 3.51 -3.84
CA SER A 256 -0.38 2.89 -2.87
C SER A 256 -1.06 2.47 -1.57
N TYR A 257 -2.26 2.97 -1.27
CA TYR A 257 -2.90 2.74 0.03
C TYR A 257 -4.43 2.87 -0.02
N ARG A 258 -5.10 2.22 0.94
CA ARG A 258 -6.51 2.45 1.27
C ARG A 258 -6.64 3.63 2.21
N ARG A 259 -6.84 4.82 1.64
CA ARG A 259 -6.75 6.12 2.32
C ARG A 259 -7.44 6.19 3.68
N ILE A 260 -8.71 5.79 3.77
CA ILE A 260 -9.48 5.87 5.03
C ILE A 260 -8.88 4.97 6.10
N LEU A 261 -8.53 3.72 5.75
CA LEU A 261 -7.94 2.77 6.69
C LEU A 261 -6.56 3.26 7.15
N LEU A 262 -5.74 3.76 6.22
CA LEU A 262 -4.42 4.31 6.56
C LEU A 262 -4.56 5.56 7.44
N PHE A 263 -5.47 6.46 7.13
CA PHE A 263 -5.71 7.66 7.93
C PHE A 263 -6.14 7.31 9.36
N GLU A 264 -7.12 6.42 9.53
CA GLU A 264 -7.57 5.98 10.86
C GLU A 264 -6.46 5.26 11.63
N GLU A 265 -5.66 4.47 10.93
CA GLU A 265 -4.51 3.80 11.53
C GLU A 265 -3.44 4.79 12.04
N LEU A 266 -3.06 5.76 11.21
CA LEU A 266 -2.11 6.80 11.62
C LEU A 266 -2.69 7.68 12.74
N ARG A 267 -3.98 8.01 12.65
CA ARG A 267 -4.69 8.78 13.68
C ARG A 267 -4.70 8.06 15.02
N ALA A 268 -5.02 6.76 15.03
CA ALA A 268 -5.02 5.95 16.24
C ALA A 268 -3.64 5.97 16.93
N ARG A 269 -2.56 5.86 16.16
CA ARG A 269 -1.18 5.90 16.70
C ARG A 269 -0.77 7.28 17.21
N MET A 270 -1.09 8.34 16.46
CA MET A 270 -0.82 9.72 16.92
C MET A 270 -1.60 10.08 18.19
N SER A 271 -2.80 9.52 18.36
CA SER A 271 -3.64 9.74 19.54
C SER A 271 -3.06 9.16 20.83
N MET A 272 -2.03 8.33 20.76
CA MET A 272 -1.37 7.80 21.96
C MET A 272 -0.22 8.69 22.46
N ASN A 273 -0.26 9.99 22.12
CA ASN A 273 0.78 10.99 22.34
C ASN A 273 2.11 10.70 21.62
N GLY A 274 2.07 9.94 20.52
CA GLY A 274 3.25 9.68 19.69
C GLY A 274 4.41 9.12 20.50
N ARG A 275 4.13 8.18 21.42
CA ARG A 275 5.19 7.58 22.23
C ARG A 275 6.19 6.89 21.29
N ILE A 276 7.46 6.87 21.69
CA ILE A 276 8.52 6.19 20.95
C ILE A 276 8.11 4.74 20.60
N SER A 277 7.38 4.06 21.50
CA SER A 277 6.81 2.73 21.26
C SER A 277 5.89 2.66 20.04
N ASP A 278 5.07 3.68 19.81
CA ASP A 278 4.06 3.69 18.75
C ASP A 278 4.72 3.92 17.38
N ILE A 279 5.82 4.68 17.37
CA ILE A 279 6.68 4.91 16.20
C ILE A 279 7.42 3.62 15.82
N ILE A 280 8.02 2.93 16.79
CA ILE A 280 8.70 1.64 16.55
C ILE A 280 7.71 0.62 15.99
N GLU A 281 6.53 0.49 16.57
CA GLU A 281 5.52 -0.44 16.06
C GLU A 281 5.03 -0.04 14.66
N LEU A 282 4.93 1.25 14.37
CA LEU A 282 4.60 1.73 13.03
C LEU A 282 5.74 1.47 12.03
N LYS A 283 6.99 1.59 12.44
CA LYS A 283 8.17 1.23 11.64
C LYS A 283 8.14 -0.26 11.27
N ASP A 284 7.92 -1.13 12.25
CA ASP A 284 7.81 -2.59 12.04
C ASP A 284 6.64 -2.94 11.13
N LYS A 285 5.55 -2.16 11.20
CA LYS A 285 4.43 -2.30 10.29
C LYS A 285 4.75 -1.77 8.88
N ALA A 286 5.43 -0.63 8.77
CA ALA A 286 5.88 -0.07 7.50
C ALA A 286 6.88 -0.99 6.79
N ASP A 287 7.72 -1.74 7.51
CA ASP A 287 8.57 -2.76 6.89
C ASP A 287 7.75 -3.86 6.20
N ARG A 288 6.55 -4.16 6.69
CA ARG A 288 5.65 -5.13 6.05
C ARG A 288 4.90 -4.55 4.88
N TRP A 289 4.72 -3.24 4.79
CA TRP A 289 4.00 -2.62 3.69
C TRP A 289 4.70 -2.80 2.34
N GLY A 290 3.92 -3.14 1.32
CA GLY A 290 4.36 -3.22 -0.07
C GLY A 290 4.58 -1.85 -0.73
N GLY A 291 5.04 -1.89 -1.98
CA GLY A 291 5.23 -0.70 -2.80
C GLY A 291 6.33 0.26 -2.33
N ALA A 292 6.44 1.39 -3.03
CA ALA A 292 7.35 2.47 -2.66
C ALA A 292 6.98 3.09 -1.29
N PHE A 293 5.68 3.20 -0.97
CA PHE A 293 5.22 3.80 0.28
C PHE A 293 5.75 3.09 1.52
N GLY A 294 5.70 1.75 1.55
CA GLY A 294 6.24 0.98 2.68
C GLY A 294 7.73 1.22 2.89
N ARG A 295 8.53 1.20 1.82
CA ARG A 295 9.98 1.44 1.89
C ARG A 295 10.31 2.87 2.34
N ILE A 296 9.57 3.86 1.85
CA ILE A 296 9.71 5.26 2.25
C ILE A 296 9.41 5.39 3.74
N MET A 297 8.23 4.93 4.19
CA MET A 297 7.83 5.06 5.59
C MET A 297 8.75 4.29 6.53
N PHE A 298 9.19 3.09 6.16
CA PHE A 298 10.18 2.34 6.94
C PHE A 298 11.49 3.12 7.09
N THR A 299 11.98 3.72 6.00
CA THR A 299 13.22 4.53 6.02
C THR A 299 13.06 5.76 6.90
N LEU A 300 11.92 6.45 6.81
CA LEU A 300 11.65 7.69 7.56
C LEU A 300 11.36 7.46 9.04
N LEU A 301 10.84 6.29 9.40
CA LEU A 301 10.58 5.89 10.78
C LEU A 301 11.78 5.18 11.44
N GLY A 302 12.94 5.15 10.77
CA GLY A 302 14.20 4.57 11.26
C GLY A 302 14.73 5.17 12.56
N ASP A 303 15.73 4.51 13.16
CA ASP A 303 16.16 4.82 14.53
C ASP A 303 16.89 6.16 14.63
N GLY A 304 16.22 7.12 15.28
CA GLY A 304 16.85 7.94 16.32
C GLY A 304 17.50 9.26 15.91
N ASP A 305 17.87 9.47 14.65
CA ASP A 305 18.48 10.74 14.28
C ASP A 305 17.42 11.78 13.95
N ILE A 306 17.47 12.86 14.74
CA ILE A 306 16.71 14.10 14.57
C ILE A 306 16.80 14.46 13.09
N TYR A 307 15.66 14.52 12.42
CA TYR A 307 15.60 15.07 11.09
C TYR A 307 16.04 16.54 11.18
N MET A 308 17.32 16.80 10.93
CA MET A 308 17.88 18.13 10.97
C MET A 308 17.92 18.66 9.55
N CYS A 309 17.22 19.77 9.32
CA CYS A 309 17.54 20.59 8.17
C CYS A 309 18.99 21.05 8.32
N LEU A 310 19.86 20.68 7.37
CA LEU A 310 21.22 21.20 7.35
C LEU A 310 21.14 22.72 7.20
N HIS A 311 21.39 23.45 8.29
CA HIS A 311 21.40 24.92 8.29
C HIS A 311 22.21 25.45 7.09
N GLY A 312 21.59 26.31 6.29
CA GLY A 312 22.23 26.98 5.15
C GLY A 312 21.93 26.41 3.77
N ARG A 313 21.24 25.27 3.64
CA ARG A 313 20.74 24.76 2.35
C ARG A 313 19.22 24.74 2.33
N TRP A 314 18.59 25.77 1.77
CA TRP A 314 17.17 25.78 1.36
C TRP A 314 16.13 25.34 2.41
N CYS A 315 16.53 25.29 3.68
CA CYS A 315 15.63 25.21 4.81
C CYS A 315 14.77 26.47 4.76
N LEU A 316 13.57 26.36 4.23
CA LEU A 316 12.64 27.46 4.24
C LEU A 316 12.31 27.73 5.71
N ASP A 317 12.77 28.88 6.23
CA ASP A 317 12.42 29.39 7.57
C ASP A 317 10.89 29.59 7.73
N ARG A 318 10.14 29.45 6.64
CA ARG A 318 8.68 29.49 6.59
C ARG A 318 8.18 28.19 6.00
N GLU A 319 7.43 27.42 6.80
CA GLU A 319 6.67 26.25 6.36
C GLU A 319 6.07 26.50 4.97
N GLY A 320 6.50 25.76 3.95
CA GLY A 320 6.05 25.93 2.57
C GLY A 320 4.51 25.88 2.50
N ILE A 321 3.87 27.02 2.26
CA ILE A 321 2.41 27.13 2.42
C ILE A 321 1.67 26.57 1.18
N ALA A 322 2.33 26.49 0.03
CA ALA A 322 1.75 25.96 -1.21
C ALA A 322 2.30 24.56 -1.56
N CYS A 323 1.50 23.77 -2.28
CA CYS A 323 1.88 22.45 -2.79
C CYS A 323 3.16 22.44 -3.65
N SER A 324 3.60 23.60 -4.14
CA SER A 324 4.85 23.73 -4.88
C SER A 324 6.09 23.79 -4.01
N PHE A 325 5.95 24.10 -2.71
CA PHE A 325 7.06 24.24 -1.79
C PHE A 325 7.22 22.98 -0.93
N PRO A 326 8.46 22.64 -0.53
CA PRO A 326 8.69 21.53 0.36
C PRO A 326 8.11 21.83 1.74
N LEU A 327 7.29 20.92 2.23
CA LEU A 327 6.94 20.80 3.64
C LEU A 327 8.12 20.18 4.37
N PHE A 328 8.58 20.89 5.40
CA PHE A 328 9.63 20.45 6.28
C PHE A 328 9.01 19.73 7.49
N THR A 329 9.40 18.47 7.72
CA THR A 329 8.85 17.67 8.81
C THR A 329 9.92 17.42 9.87
N GLY A 330 10.11 18.38 10.78
CA GLY A 330 11.19 18.43 11.79
C GLY A 330 11.45 17.14 12.59
N ASP A 331 10.43 16.30 12.73
CA ASP A 331 10.47 15.03 13.44
C ASP A 331 9.45 14.04 12.86
N GLN A 332 9.53 12.78 13.30
CA GLN A 332 8.65 11.70 12.84
C GLN A 332 7.17 11.95 13.17
N GLY A 333 6.86 12.59 14.31
CA GLY A 333 5.50 12.98 14.66
C GLY A 333 4.94 14.03 13.71
N THR A 334 5.73 15.06 13.41
CA THR A 334 5.39 16.10 12.41
C THR A 334 5.23 15.50 11.02
N LEU A 335 6.05 14.52 10.64
CA LEU A 335 5.90 13.77 9.38
C LEU A 335 4.57 13.02 9.32
N LEU A 336 4.28 12.18 10.34
CA LEU A 336 3.04 11.40 10.40
C LEU A 336 1.80 12.30 10.43
N TYR A 337 1.92 13.43 11.11
CA TYR A 337 0.91 14.49 11.12
C TYR A 337 0.68 15.06 9.71
N ALA A 338 1.73 15.44 8.99
CA ALA A 338 1.64 15.96 7.63
C ALA A 338 1.03 14.92 6.69
N VAL A 339 1.50 13.68 6.73
CA VAL A 339 0.95 12.55 5.96
C VAL A 339 -0.55 12.39 6.23
N SER A 340 -0.97 12.43 7.49
CA SER A 340 -2.39 12.28 7.86
C SER A 340 -3.26 13.43 7.34
N VAL A 341 -2.76 14.67 7.38
CA VAL A 341 -3.46 15.84 6.80
C VAL A 341 -3.58 15.69 5.28
N ILE A 342 -2.51 15.26 4.60
CA ILE A 342 -2.50 15.08 3.15
C ILE A 342 -3.44 13.94 2.72
N LEU A 343 -3.48 12.85 3.50
CA LEU A 343 -4.44 11.76 3.31
C LEU A 343 -5.88 12.26 3.43
N GLU A 344 -6.20 13.08 4.42
CA GLU A 344 -7.54 13.66 4.58
C GLU A 344 -7.92 14.54 3.39
N LEU A 345 -6.96 15.34 2.91
CA LEU A 345 -7.11 16.21 1.73
C LEU A 345 -7.11 15.47 0.39
N ARG A 346 -6.84 14.15 0.39
CA ARG A 346 -6.85 13.29 -0.80
C ARG A 346 -5.86 13.76 -1.88
N MET A 347 -4.75 14.33 -1.46
CA MET A 347 -3.71 14.81 -2.38
C MET A 347 -2.58 13.79 -2.51
N PRO A 348 -1.92 13.70 -3.68
CA PRO A 348 -0.68 12.96 -3.82
C PRO A 348 0.43 13.55 -2.92
N MET A 349 1.27 12.68 -2.37
CA MET A 349 2.47 13.03 -1.63
C MET A 349 3.69 12.82 -2.54
N VAL A 350 4.65 13.73 -2.49
CA VAL A 350 5.92 13.59 -3.19
C VAL A 350 7.03 13.60 -2.17
N PHE A 351 7.75 12.49 -1.99
CA PHE A 351 8.91 12.42 -1.12
C PHE A 351 10.20 12.58 -1.92
N SER A 352 11.17 13.33 -1.40
CA SER A 352 12.46 13.45 -2.06
C SER A 352 13.58 13.77 -1.09
N GLY A 353 14.81 13.53 -1.54
CA GLY A 353 16.02 14.01 -0.85
C GLY A 353 16.20 15.51 -0.98
N THR A 354 17.36 15.99 -0.54
CA THR A 354 17.84 17.37 -0.71
C THR A 354 18.18 17.69 -2.16
N GLU A 355 18.67 16.71 -2.92
CA GLU A 355 19.13 16.87 -4.30
C GLU A 355 18.51 15.80 -5.23
N PRO A 356 17.17 15.80 -5.43
CA PRO A 356 16.52 14.85 -6.32
C PRO A 356 16.79 15.18 -7.79
N ILE A 357 16.91 14.15 -8.61
CA ILE A 357 17.14 14.19 -10.05
C ILE A 357 15.81 13.99 -10.78
N GLY A 358 15.59 14.80 -11.82
CA GLY A 358 14.42 14.71 -12.70
C GLY A 358 13.35 15.77 -12.42
N GLU A 359 12.23 15.66 -13.12
CA GLU A 359 11.09 16.57 -12.95
C GLU A 359 10.26 16.17 -11.72
N ARG A 360 9.90 17.16 -10.91
CA ARG A 360 9.07 16.96 -9.72
C ARG A 360 7.63 16.62 -10.11
N PRO A 361 7.07 15.47 -9.68
CA PRO A 361 5.67 15.15 -9.91
C PRO A 361 4.72 16.13 -9.19
N PRO A 362 3.47 16.27 -9.67
CA PRO A 362 2.45 17.06 -8.99
C PRO A 362 2.03 16.40 -7.66
N GLY A 363 2.06 17.16 -6.57
CA GLY A 363 1.63 16.72 -5.24
C GLY A 363 2.20 17.59 -4.12
N VAL A 364 1.80 17.30 -2.88
CA VAL A 364 2.36 17.93 -1.69
C VAL A 364 3.77 17.40 -1.48
N TRP A 365 4.76 18.29 -1.56
CA TRP A 365 6.17 17.90 -1.47
C TRP A 365 6.62 17.77 -0.02
N LEU A 366 7.05 16.59 0.38
CA LEU A 366 7.66 16.28 1.67
C LEU A 366 9.16 16.05 1.43
N MET A 367 9.98 17.03 1.81
CA MET A 367 11.43 16.89 1.72
C MET A 367 11.93 16.04 2.90
N VAL A 368 12.78 15.06 2.64
CA VAL A 368 13.26 14.14 3.66
C VAL A 368 14.78 13.98 3.60
N ASN A 369 15.41 13.69 4.74
CA ASN A 369 16.85 13.47 4.82
C ASN A 369 17.13 11.96 4.76
N TRP A 370 17.79 11.51 3.69
CA TRP A 370 18.13 10.09 3.51
C TRP A 370 19.52 9.71 4.03
N GLU A 371 20.35 10.67 4.44
CA GLU A 371 21.78 10.51 4.68
C GLU A 371 22.10 9.65 5.91
N HIS A 372 21.18 9.56 6.87
CA HIS A 372 21.37 8.76 8.09
C HIS A 372 21.04 7.27 7.93
N TYR A 373 20.49 6.85 6.78
CA TYR A 373 20.29 5.44 6.49
C TYR A 373 21.56 4.84 5.89
N VAL A 374 22.43 4.27 6.74
CA VAL A 374 23.56 3.42 6.31
C VAL A 374 23.02 1.99 6.12
N PRO A 375 22.89 1.48 4.89
CA PRO A 375 22.50 0.09 4.67
C PRO A 375 23.66 -0.81 5.11
N GLY A 376 23.46 -1.65 6.12
CA GLY A 376 24.40 -2.73 6.45
C GLY A 376 25.34 -2.52 7.63
N MET A 377 24.89 -1.84 8.69
CA MET A 377 25.39 -2.11 10.05
C MET A 377 24.44 -3.05 10.78
#